data_AF-A0A4V3KYZ3-F1
#
_entry.id   AF-A0A4V3KYZ3-F1
#
_cell.length_a   1.000
_cell.length_b   1.000
_cell.length_c   1.000
_cell.angle_alpha   90.00
_cell.angle_beta   90.00
_cell.angle_gamma   90.00
#
_symmetry.space_group_name_H-M   'P 1'
#
loop_
_entity.id
_entity.type
_entity.pdbx_description
1 polymer ?
#
loop_
_entity_poly.entity_id
_entity_poly.type
_entity_poly.pdbx_seq_one_letter_code
_entity_poly.pdbx_strand_id
1 'polypeptide(L)'
;MTMPIPENLKLLHTGEEVVWQKSIAAIEADPDLSLHLAMIECVMDLLQFYRMAYDEKDEDQLIVKLLGARIFNDLGASIRLILGGYYQAAGLPTRDILETGFLLDYFSTDPALIQKWKTVPEEKRNKEFSQAKIREVLDKRDGYEGKKRYEHYKLLSAIAAHPTLAGFTMLRPEPGADAHMGPFFVPNLLTATIQELVKVTMTGWENFKWFFKP
;
A
#
# COMPACT_ATOMS: atom_id res chain seq x y z
N MET A 1 10.11 9.85 38.40
CA MET A 1 9.45 10.98 37.74
C MET A 1 9.11 10.56 36.33
N THR A 2 7.85 10.64 35.92
CA THR A 2 7.45 10.42 34.51
C THR A 2 7.70 11.71 33.74
N MET A 3 8.56 11.67 32.72
CA MET A 3 8.73 12.81 31.82
C MET A 3 7.51 12.92 30.90
N PRO A 4 6.88 14.11 30.76
CA PRO A 4 5.79 14.30 29.81
C PRO A 4 6.32 14.20 28.37
N ILE A 5 5.42 13.91 27.43
CA ILE A 5 5.72 13.96 25.99
C ILE A 5 6.20 15.38 25.61
N PRO A 6 7.28 15.51 24.79
CA PRO A 6 7.76 16.79 24.30
C PRO A 6 6.67 17.62 23.60
N GLU A 7 6.63 18.92 23.88
CA GLU A 7 5.57 19.80 23.38
C GLU A 7 5.46 19.82 21.85
N ASN A 8 6.60 19.83 21.16
CA ASN A 8 6.61 19.83 19.69
C ASN A 8 5.96 18.58 19.08
N LEU A 9 5.99 17.42 19.75
CA LEU A 9 5.30 16.22 19.28
C LEU A 9 3.78 16.33 19.44
N LYS A 10 3.31 17.02 20.50
CA LYS A 10 1.88 17.31 20.66
C LYS A 10 1.39 18.31 19.62
N LEU A 11 2.19 19.34 19.34
CA LEU A 11 1.89 20.32 18.30
C LEU A 11 1.86 19.68 16.92
N LEU A 12 2.81 18.77 16.64
CA LEU A 12 2.81 17.99 15.40
C LEU A 12 1.52 17.19 15.25
N HIS A 13 1.15 16.41 16.28
CA HIS A 13 -0.08 15.64 16.28
C HIS A 13 -1.34 16.51 16.13
N THR A 14 -1.37 17.68 16.79
CA THR A 14 -2.47 18.64 16.62
C THR A 14 -2.58 19.12 15.17
N GLY A 15 -1.45 19.35 14.50
CA GLY A 15 -1.42 19.68 13.08
C GLY A 15 -1.98 18.55 12.20
N GLU A 16 -1.65 17.29 12.52
CA GLU A 16 -2.19 16.11 11.82
C GLU A 16 -3.71 16.05 11.93
N GLU A 17 -4.27 16.29 13.12
CA GLU A 17 -5.73 16.28 13.34
C GLU A 17 -6.43 17.40 12.57
N VAL A 18 -5.83 18.59 12.44
CA VAL A 18 -6.37 19.66 11.61
C VAL A 18 -6.39 19.28 10.13
N VAL A 19 -5.32 18.65 9.64
CA VAL A 19 -5.27 18.17 8.25
C VAL A 19 -6.24 17.02 8.04
N TRP A 20 -6.38 16.11 9.00
CA TRP A 20 -7.36 15.04 8.98
C TRP A 20 -8.77 15.56 8.76
N GLN A 21 -9.22 16.54 9.55
CA GLN A 21 -10.56 17.11 9.41
C GLN A 21 -10.79 17.72 8.03
N LYS A 22 -9.78 18.40 7.47
CA LYS A 22 -9.85 18.94 6.09
C LYS A 22 -9.92 17.83 5.05
N SER A 23 -9.14 16.77 5.22
CA SER A 23 -9.15 15.61 4.33
C SER A 23 -10.52 14.93 4.33
N ILE A 24 -11.10 14.68 5.50
CA ILE A 24 -12.45 14.12 5.62
C ILE A 24 -13.49 15.01 4.93
N ALA A 25 -13.51 16.31 5.23
CA ALA A 25 -14.45 17.23 4.61
C ALA A 25 -14.33 17.28 3.08
N ALA A 26 -13.09 17.18 2.55
CA ALA A 26 -12.85 17.13 1.11
C ALA A 26 -13.33 15.82 0.47
N ILE A 27 -13.17 14.70 1.15
CA ILE A 27 -13.65 13.38 0.69
C ILE A 27 -15.17 13.31 0.69
N GLU A 28 -15.82 13.76 1.78
CA GLU A 28 -17.28 13.76 1.89
C GLU A 28 -17.96 14.66 0.85
N ALA A 29 -17.25 15.70 0.39
CA ALA A 29 -17.70 16.57 -0.69
C ALA A 29 -17.49 15.99 -2.11
N ASP A 30 -16.74 14.88 -2.25
CA ASP A 30 -16.40 14.23 -3.52
C ASP A 30 -16.91 12.77 -3.55
N PRO A 31 -17.98 12.47 -4.30
CA PRO A 31 -18.55 11.13 -4.38
C PRO A 31 -17.57 10.05 -4.87
N ASP A 32 -16.61 10.39 -5.74
CA ASP A 32 -15.65 9.42 -6.27
C ASP A 32 -14.61 9.08 -5.21
N LEU A 33 -14.13 10.06 -4.44
CA LEU A 33 -13.23 9.80 -3.31
C LEU A 33 -13.90 9.00 -2.20
N SER A 34 -15.16 9.32 -1.91
CA SER A 34 -15.98 8.56 -0.95
C SER A 34 -16.13 7.10 -1.39
N LEU A 35 -16.40 6.86 -2.68
CA LEU A 35 -16.49 5.51 -3.25
C LEU A 35 -15.14 4.77 -3.15
N HIS A 36 -14.02 5.42 -3.47
CA HIS A 36 -12.70 4.80 -3.36
C HIS A 36 -12.38 4.37 -1.93
N LEU A 37 -12.70 5.18 -0.91
CA LEU A 37 -12.51 4.78 0.49
C LEU A 37 -13.43 3.63 0.89
N ALA A 38 -14.69 3.63 0.45
CA ALA A 38 -15.60 2.51 0.70
C ALA A 38 -15.10 1.19 0.08
N MET A 39 -14.49 1.26 -1.10
CA MET A 39 -13.86 0.08 -1.72
C MET A 39 -12.67 -0.43 -0.91
N ILE A 40 -11.82 0.48 -0.41
CA ILE A 40 -10.67 0.12 0.42
C ILE A 40 -11.14 -0.54 1.72
N GLU A 41 -12.10 0.07 2.41
CA GLU A 41 -12.65 -0.44 3.66
C GLU A 41 -13.33 -1.81 3.47
N CYS A 42 -14.10 -1.99 2.40
CA CYS A 42 -14.68 -3.29 2.05
C CYS A 42 -13.62 -4.39 1.87
N VAL A 43 -12.49 -4.07 1.23
CA VAL A 43 -11.36 -5.02 1.12
C VAL A 43 -10.74 -5.30 2.49
N MET A 44 -10.56 -4.29 3.34
CA MET A 44 -10.06 -4.47 4.70
C MET A 44 -10.97 -5.41 5.52
N ASP A 45 -12.28 -5.23 5.43
CA ASP A 45 -13.28 -6.10 6.06
C ASP A 45 -13.19 -7.54 5.54
N LEU A 46 -13.05 -7.72 4.22
CA LEU A 46 -12.88 -9.04 3.62
C LEU A 46 -11.59 -9.72 4.09
N LEU A 47 -10.46 -9.00 4.10
CA LEU A 47 -9.19 -9.52 4.62
C LEU A 47 -9.32 -9.95 6.09
N GLN A 48 -9.99 -9.14 6.91
CA GLN A 48 -10.26 -9.45 8.31
C GLN A 48 -11.17 -10.67 8.45
N PHE A 49 -12.22 -10.79 7.63
CA PHE A 49 -13.11 -11.95 7.59
C PHE A 49 -12.33 -13.24 7.29
N TYR A 50 -11.55 -13.28 6.21
CA TYR A 50 -10.74 -14.47 5.88
C TYR A 50 -9.72 -14.77 6.98
N ARG A 51 -9.17 -13.75 7.63
CA ARG A 51 -8.23 -13.94 8.74
C ARG A 51 -8.88 -14.59 9.96
N MET A 52 -10.12 -14.24 10.29
CA MET A 52 -10.78 -14.60 11.56
C MET A 52 -11.76 -15.77 11.44
N ALA A 53 -12.48 -15.87 10.33
CA ALA A 53 -13.68 -16.71 10.22
C ALA A 53 -13.55 -17.85 9.20
N TYR A 54 -12.52 -17.84 8.37
CA TYR A 54 -12.29 -18.90 7.39
C TYR A 54 -11.33 -19.95 7.98
N ASP A 55 -11.70 -21.22 8.10
CA ASP A 55 -10.79 -22.24 8.61
C ASP A 55 -9.70 -22.58 7.58
N GLU A 56 -8.43 -22.53 7.97
CA GLU A 56 -7.32 -22.93 7.09
C GLU A 56 -7.37 -24.44 6.79
N LYS A 57 -7.25 -24.79 5.51
CA LYS A 57 -7.15 -26.19 5.05
C LYS A 57 -5.72 -26.72 5.17
N ASP A 58 -4.74 -25.84 5.01
CA ASP A 58 -3.32 -26.16 5.00
C ASP A 58 -2.45 -24.96 5.42
N GLU A 59 -1.14 -25.21 5.53
CA GLU A 59 -0.17 -24.18 5.92
C GLU A 59 0.03 -23.10 4.85
N ASP A 60 -0.22 -23.41 3.57
CA ASP A 60 -0.11 -22.42 2.50
C ASP A 60 -1.17 -21.33 2.66
N GLN A 61 -2.40 -21.70 3.01
CA GLN A 61 -3.45 -20.74 3.34
C GLN A 61 -3.12 -19.89 4.56
N LEU A 62 -2.43 -20.45 5.57
CA LEU A 62 -1.94 -19.67 6.70
C LEU A 62 -0.93 -18.60 6.25
N ILE A 63 0.02 -18.95 5.37
CA ILE A 63 0.98 -17.99 4.81
C ILE A 63 0.26 -16.90 4.01
N VAL A 64 -0.71 -17.26 3.18
CA VAL A 64 -1.51 -16.28 2.42
C VAL A 64 -2.25 -15.34 3.36
N LYS A 65 -2.86 -15.83 4.45
CA LYS A 65 -3.50 -14.96 5.46
C LYS A 65 -2.52 -13.99 6.12
N LEU A 66 -1.27 -14.39 6.36
CA LEU A 66 -0.25 -13.49 6.89
C LEU A 66 0.10 -12.37 5.89
N LEU A 67 0.15 -12.69 4.59
CA LEU A 67 0.28 -11.67 3.54
C LEU A 67 -0.96 -10.75 3.48
N GLY A 68 -2.16 -11.30 3.65
CA GLY A 68 -3.38 -10.52 3.78
C GLY A 68 -3.37 -9.57 4.98
N ALA A 69 -2.88 -10.03 6.14
CA ALA A 69 -2.72 -9.20 7.33
C ALA A 69 -1.68 -8.07 7.13
N ARG A 70 -0.63 -8.33 6.35
CA ARG A 70 0.32 -7.29 5.94
C ARG A 70 -0.36 -6.23 5.09
N ILE A 71 -1.10 -6.63 4.05
CA ILE A 71 -1.89 -5.71 3.22
C ILE A 71 -2.84 -4.88 4.09
N PHE A 72 -3.59 -5.52 5.00
CA PHE A 72 -4.52 -4.81 5.91
C PHE A 72 -3.80 -3.71 6.72
N ASN A 73 -2.66 -4.04 7.32
CA ASN A 73 -1.91 -3.07 8.13
C ASN A 73 -1.34 -1.94 7.29
N ASP A 74 -0.84 -2.24 6.09
CA ASP A 74 -0.33 -1.21 5.17
C ASP A 74 -1.45 -0.31 4.65
N LEU A 75 -2.66 -0.84 4.42
CA LEU A 75 -3.84 -0.03 4.08
C LEU A 75 -4.16 0.95 5.22
N GLY A 76 -4.25 0.46 6.45
CA GLY A 76 -4.50 1.31 7.62
C GLY A 76 -3.42 2.38 7.81
N ALA A 77 -2.15 2.02 7.61
CA ALA A 77 -1.02 2.96 7.68
C ALA A 77 -1.07 4.01 6.56
N SER A 78 -1.29 3.59 5.31
CA SER A 78 -1.44 4.49 4.15
C SER A 78 -2.59 5.47 4.36
N ILE A 79 -3.79 5.01 4.77
CA ILE A 79 -4.94 5.89 5.02
C ILE A 79 -4.59 6.91 6.10
N ARG A 80 -3.99 6.47 7.21
CA ARG A 80 -3.62 7.39 8.30
C ARG A 80 -2.63 8.47 7.84
N LEU A 81 -1.62 8.08 7.07
CA LEU A 81 -0.63 9.02 6.54
C LEU A 81 -1.23 9.97 5.50
N ILE A 82 -2.08 9.49 4.59
CA ILE A 82 -2.77 10.30 3.58
C ILE A 82 -3.65 11.35 4.24
N LEU A 83 -4.53 10.92 5.16
CA LEU A 83 -5.48 11.82 5.81
C LEU A 83 -4.78 12.83 6.72
N GLY A 84 -3.65 12.45 7.33
CA GLY A 84 -2.78 13.34 8.11
C GLY A 84 -1.88 14.26 7.28
N GLY A 85 -1.89 14.19 5.95
CA GLY A 85 -1.11 15.10 5.09
C GLY A 85 0.33 14.66 4.80
N TYR A 86 0.69 13.40 5.08
CA TYR A 86 1.99 12.83 4.77
C TYR A 86 1.96 12.04 3.45
N TYR A 87 1.53 12.70 2.37
CA TYR A 87 1.26 12.06 1.06
C TYR A 87 2.46 11.29 0.50
N GLN A 88 3.67 11.86 0.59
CA GLN A 88 4.88 11.19 0.13
C GLN A 88 5.16 9.92 0.96
N ALA A 89 5.08 10.03 2.29
CA ALA A 89 5.38 8.93 3.20
C ALA A 89 4.37 7.79 3.06
N ALA A 90 3.10 8.10 2.77
CA ALA A 90 2.06 7.11 2.52
C ALA A 90 2.37 6.17 1.35
N GLY A 91 3.16 6.63 0.37
CA GLY A 91 3.49 5.83 -0.80
C GLY A 91 4.40 4.63 -0.52
N LEU A 92 5.10 4.59 0.63
CA LEU A 92 5.88 3.41 1.05
C LEU A 92 4.98 2.20 1.33
N PRO A 93 4.00 2.27 2.26
CA PRO A 93 3.05 1.18 2.45
C PRO A 93 2.20 0.91 1.19
N THR A 94 1.84 1.93 0.40
CA THR A 94 1.14 1.74 -0.89
C THR A 94 1.97 0.88 -1.86
N ARG A 95 3.28 1.08 -1.92
CA ARG A 95 4.18 0.23 -2.73
C ARG A 95 4.25 -1.20 -2.19
N ASP A 96 4.31 -1.37 -0.87
CA ASP A 96 4.36 -2.70 -0.25
C ASP A 96 3.09 -3.50 -0.60
N ILE A 97 1.91 -2.87 -0.57
CA ILE A 97 0.64 -3.49 -1.01
C ILE A 97 0.72 -3.97 -2.46
N LEU A 98 1.23 -3.12 -3.38
CA LEU A 98 1.39 -3.49 -4.79
C LEU A 98 2.32 -4.70 -4.95
N GLU A 99 3.47 -4.67 -4.29
CA GLU A 99 4.48 -5.72 -4.36
C GLU A 99 4.03 -7.02 -3.70
N THR A 100 3.29 -6.94 -2.59
CA THR A 100 2.65 -8.08 -1.95
C THR A 100 1.55 -8.66 -2.85
N GLY A 101 0.78 -7.83 -3.54
CA GLY A 101 -0.17 -8.25 -4.57
C GLY A 101 0.49 -9.03 -5.70
N PHE A 102 1.65 -8.57 -6.21
CA PHE A 102 2.40 -9.31 -7.23
C PHE A 102 2.98 -10.63 -6.71
N LEU A 103 3.40 -10.70 -5.44
CA LEU A 103 3.82 -11.96 -4.85
C LEU A 103 2.67 -12.98 -4.79
N LEU A 104 1.48 -12.53 -4.38
CA LEU A 104 0.26 -13.36 -4.39
C LEU A 104 -0.12 -13.81 -5.81
N ASP A 105 -0.06 -12.90 -6.79
CA ASP A 105 -0.28 -13.23 -8.22
C ASP A 105 0.70 -14.31 -8.68
N TYR A 106 1.97 -14.20 -8.28
CA TYR A 106 2.97 -15.20 -8.63
C TYR A 106 2.71 -16.55 -7.96
N PHE A 107 2.36 -16.57 -6.67
CA PHE A 107 1.95 -17.80 -5.99
C PHE A 107 0.73 -18.49 -6.61
N SER A 108 -0.18 -17.73 -7.22
CA SER A 108 -1.36 -18.29 -7.89
C SER A 108 -1.00 -19.14 -9.12
N THR A 109 0.22 -18.99 -9.67
CA THR A 109 0.68 -19.74 -10.85
C THR A 109 1.08 -21.18 -10.54
N ASP A 110 1.60 -21.42 -9.33
CA ASP A 110 2.05 -22.72 -8.86
C ASP A 110 2.06 -22.71 -7.32
N PRO A 111 1.15 -23.44 -6.65
CA PRO A 111 1.10 -23.52 -5.19
C PRO A 111 2.43 -23.94 -4.55
N ALA A 112 3.28 -24.72 -5.24
CA ALA A 112 4.59 -25.11 -4.73
C ALA A 112 5.53 -23.92 -4.48
N LEU A 113 5.27 -22.77 -5.11
CA LEU A 113 6.02 -21.53 -4.89
C LEU A 113 5.89 -21.01 -3.46
N ILE A 114 4.76 -21.25 -2.78
CA ILE A 114 4.54 -20.81 -1.39
C ILE A 114 5.51 -21.55 -0.47
N GLN A 115 5.52 -22.88 -0.55
CA GLN A 115 6.44 -23.72 0.21
C GLN A 115 7.90 -23.43 -0.14
N LYS A 116 8.20 -23.20 -1.41
CA LYS A 116 9.55 -22.81 -1.84
C LYS A 116 9.98 -21.47 -1.25
N TRP A 117 9.12 -20.45 -1.29
CA TRP A 117 9.40 -19.13 -0.72
C TRP A 117 9.64 -19.19 0.78
N LYS A 118 8.84 -20.01 1.49
CA LYS A 118 8.97 -20.26 2.92
C LYS A 118 10.31 -20.91 3.27
N THR A 119 10.70 -21.94 2.54
CA THR A 119 11.83 -22.82 2.91
C THR A 119 13.18 -22.40 2.34
N VAL A 120 13.21 -21.60 1.26
CA VAL A 120 14.47 -21.12 0.68
C VAL A 120 15.22 -20.23 1.71
N PRO A 121 16.54 -20.40 1.88
CA PRO A 121 17.34 -19.54 2.74
C PRO A 121 17.21 -18.07 2.34
N GLU A 122 17.25 -17.16 3.32
CA GLU A 122 17.02 -15.72 3.10
C GLU A 122 17.90 -15.12 1.99
N GLU A 123 19.19 -15.46 1.96
CA GLU A 123 20.13 -15.02 0.92
C GLU A 123 19.71 -15.42 -0.50
N LYS A 124 19.04 -16.58 -0.63
CA LYS A 124 18.52 -17.10 -1.89
C LYS A 124 17.12 -16.60 -2.17
N ARG A 125 16.30 -16.35 -1.14
CA ARG A 125 14.94 -15.81 -1.27
C ARG A 125 14.93 -14.50 -2.07
N ASN A 126 15.83 -13.58 -1.74
CA ASN A 126 15.94 -12.30 -2.45
C ASN A 126 16.31 -12.45 -3.94
N LYS A 127 17.05 -13.49 -4.32
CA LYS A 127 17.38 -13.76 -5.73
C LYS A 127 16.23 -14.44 -6.46
N GLU A 128 15.53 -15.35 -5.79
CA GLU A 128 14.50 -16.18 -6.40
C GLU A 128 13.13 -15.52 -6.44
N PHE A 129 12.85 -14.62 -5.49
CA PHE A 129 11.59 -13.91 -5.30
C PHE A 129 11.82 -12.40 -5.22
N SER A 130 12.82 -11.87 -5.95
CA SER A 130 12.95 -10.42 -6.10
C SER A 130 11.72 -9.87 -6.83
N GLN A 131 11.32 -8.66 -6.45
CA GLN A 131 10.19 -7.97 -7.06
C GLN A 131 10.38 -7.77 -8.58
N ALA A 132 11.62 -7.56 -9.03
CA ALA A 132 11.95 -7.50 -10.46
C ALA A 132 11.65 -8.83 -11.16
N LYS A 133 12.12 -9.95 -10.61
CA LYS A 133 11.93 -11.28 -11.19
C LYS A 133 10.46 -11.69 -11.19
N ILE A 134 9.72 -11.41 -10.11
CA ILE A 134 8.28 -11.68 -10.03
C ILE A 134 7.57 -10.94 -11.16
N ARG A 135 7.81 -9.63 -11.34
CA ARG A 135 7.19 -8.86 -12.43
C ARG A 135 7.55 -9.40 -13.81
N GLU A 136 8.81 -9.76 -14.06
CA GLU A 136 9.25 -10.35 -15.33
C GLU A 136 8.53 -11.68 -15.64
N VAL A 137 8.36 -12.53 -14.63
CA VAL A 137 7.64 -13.80 -14.78
C VAL A 137 6.16 -13.55 -15.06
N LEU A 138 5.52 -12.63 -14.33
CA LEU A 138 4.11 -12.31 -14.51
C LEU A 138 3.83 -11.62 -15.86
N ASP A 139 4.67 -10.68 -16.28
CA ASP A 139 4.55 -10.02 -17.58
C ASP A 139 4.73 -11.04 -18.72
N LYS A 140 5.66 -11.98 -18.58
CA LYS A 140 5.82 -13.08 -19.54
C LYS A 140 4.61 -14.02 -19.56
N ARG A 141 4.06 -14.39 -18.39
CA ARG A 141 2.87 -15.25 -18.28
C ARG A 141 1.67 -14.64 -19.01
N ASP A 142 1.47 -13.34 -18.85
CA ASP A 142 0.31 -12.62 -19.39
C ASP A 142 0.51 -12.11 -20.82
N GLY A 143 1.70 -12.30 -21.40
CA GLY A 143 2.03 -11.80 -22.74
C GLY A 143 2.16 -10.27 -22.82
N TYR A 144 2.52 -9.61 -21.71
CA TYR A 144 2.66 -8.16 -21.62
C TYR A 144 4.08 -7.69 -21.96
N GLU A 145 4.25 -7.12 -23.15
CA GLU A 145 5.54 -6.57 -23.59
C GLU A 145 5.83 -5.15 -23.05
N GLY A 146 4.78 -4.42 -22.65
CA GLY A 146 4.86 -3.01 -22.25
C GLY A 146 5.40 -2.75 -20.84
N LYS A 147 5.75 -3.79 -20.05
CA LYS A 147 6.31 -3.66 -18.68
C LYS A 147 5.49 -2.76 -17.73
N LYS A 148 4.16 -2.74 -17.86
CA LYS A 148 3.27 -1.88 -17.05
C LYS A 148 3.44 -2.10 -15.54
N ARG A 149 3.71 -3.34 -15.10
CA ARG A 149 4.01 -3.64 -13.68
C ARG A 149 5.27 -2.92 -13.20
N TYR A 150 6.30 -2.84 -14.04
CA TYR A 150 7.52 -2.10 -13.74
C TYR A 150 7.29 -0.59 -13.73
N GLU A 151 6.51 -0.06 -14.67
CA GLU A 151 6.16 1.36 -14.71
C GLU A 151 5.43 1.80 -13.44
N HIS A 152 4.46 1.00 -12.99
CA HIS A 152 3.71 1.25 -11.75
C HIS A 152 4.61 1.20 -10.52
N TYR A 153 5.46 0.18 -10.40
CA TYR A 153 6.50 0.11 -9.36
C TYR A 153 7.45 1.32 -9.39
N LYS A 154 7.89 1.72 -10.59
CA LYS A 154 8.87 2.80 -10.79
C LYS A 154 8.27 4.15 -10.39
N LEU A 155 7.00 4.40 -10.68
CA LEU A 155 6.28 5.57 -10.22
C LEU A 155 6.34 5.69 -8.71
N LEU A 156 5.84 4.69 -7.98
CA LEU A 156 5.82 4.69 -6.51
C LEU A 156 7.23 4.78 -5.91
N SER A 157 8.19 4.07 -6.50
CA SER A 157 9.59 4.12 -6.04
C SER A 157 10.23 5.49 -6.23
N ALA A 158 9.95 6.17 -7.34
CA ALA A 158 10.48 7.50 -7.62
C ALA A 158 9.85 8.57 -6.74
N ILE A 159 8.53 8.53 -6.54
CA ILE A 159 7.81 9.60 -5.85
C ILE A 159 7.83 9.44 -4.32
N ALA A 160 7.81 8.21 -3.80
CA ALA A 160 7.61 7.95 -2.37
C ALA A 160 8.82 7.35 -1.64
N ALA A 161 9.61 6.49 -2.30
CA ALA A 161 10.60 5.66 -1.59
C ALA A 161 12.05 6.16 -1.70
N HIS A 162 12.43 6.71 -2.85
CA HIS A 162 13.79 7.17 -3.10
C HIS A 162 13.89 8.70 -3.00
N PRO A 163 15.04 9.25 -2.55
CA PRO A 163 15.28 10.69 -2.52
C PRO A 163 15.52 11.22 -3.93
N THR A 164 14.44 11.35 -4.70
CA THR A 164 14.48 11.87 -6.08
C THR A 164 13.88 13.27 -6.14
N LEU A 165 14.28 14.05 -7.15
CA LEU A 165 13.69 15.37 -7.41
C LEU A 165 12.18 15.29 -7.67
N ALA A 166 11.72 14.22 -8.32
CA ALA A 166 10.30 13.98 -8.53
C ALA A 166 9.57 13.76 -7.20
N GLY A 167 10.14 12.95 -6.30
CA GLY A 167 9.57 12.74 -4.97
C GLY A 167 9.51 14.02 -4.14
N PHE A 168 10.54 14.87 -4.20
CA PHE A 168 10.55 16.15 -3.48
C PHE A 168 9.43 17.11 -3.90
N THR A 169 8.81 16.92 -5.08
CA THR A 169 7.62 17.68 -5.45
C THR A 169 6.41 17.36 -4.58
N MET A 170 6.31 16.15 -4.04
CA MET A 170 5.23 15.73 -3.13
C MET A 170 5.34 16.37 -1.74
N LEU A 171 6.46 17.02 -1.43
CA LEU A 171 6.67 17.74 -0.17
C LEU A 171 6.24 19.21 -0.26
N ARG A 172 5.79 19.67 -1.42
CA ARG A 172 5.48 21.09 -1.65
C ARG A 172 3.97 21.32 -1.63
N PRO A 173 3.50 22.41 -1.00
CA PRO A 173 2.06 22.73 -1.00
C PRO A 173 1.58 23.12 -2.40
N GLU A 174 2.44 23.75 -3.20
CA GLU A 174 2.15 24.20 -4.57
C GLU A 174 3.38 24.04 -5.48
N PRO A 175 3.22 23.96 -6.81
CA PRO A 175 4.34 23.92 -7.74
C PRO A 175 5.28 25.13 -7.57
N GLY A 176 6.58 24.85 -7.38
CA GLY A 176 7.60 25.87 -7.21
C GLY A 176 7.75 26.44 -5.79
N ALA A 177 6.87 26.10 -4.86
CA ALA A 177 7.01 26.47 -3.45
C ALA A 177 8.13 25.69 -2.74
N ASP A 178 8.54 26.19 -1.57
CA ASP A 178 9.43 25.45 -0.67
C ASP A 178 8.76 24.19 -0.12
N ALA A 179 9.57 23.20 0.26
CA ALA A 179 9.07 21.99 0.90
C ALA A 179 8.50 22.31 2.28
N HIS A 180 7.37 21.68 2.60
CA HIS A 180 6.73 21.76 3.90
C HIS A 180 7.25 20.63 4.81
N MET A 181 7.54 20.97 6.07
CA MET A 181 7.93 20.00 7.10
C MET A 181 6.75 19.74 8.03
N GLY A 182 6.34 18.47 8.14
CA GLY A 182 5.16 18.09 8.93
C GLY A 182 3.91 17.94 8.07
N PRO A 183 2.72 17.87 8.70
CA PRO A 183 1.46 17.63 8.01
C PRO A 183 0.97 18.88 7.27
N PHE A 184 0.50 18.71 6.04
CA PHE A 184 -0.10 19.79 5.26
C PHE A 184 -1.19 19.25 4.33
N PHE A 185 -2.19 20.09 4.08
CA PHE A 185 -3.34 19.72 3.25
C PHE A 185 -3.15 20.18 1.81
N VAL A 186 -3.18 19.25 0.86
CA VAL A 186 -3.13 19.53 -0.58
C VAL A 186 -4.19 18.68 -1.29
N PRO A 187 -5.30 19.28 -1.78
CA PRO A 187 -6.42 18.52 -2.37
C PRO A 187 -5.97 17.56 -3.49
N ASN A 188 -5.10 18.02 -4.39
CA ASN A 188 -4.66 17.20 -5.52
C ASN A 188 -3.83 15.99 -5.06
N LEU A 189 -3.02 16.13 -4.00
CA LEU A 189 -2.25 15.01 -3.47
C LEU A 189 -3.14 14.05 -2.69
N LEU A 190 -4.14 14.56 -1.96
CA LEU A 190 -5.17 13.73 -1.33
C LEU A 190 -5.86 12.85 -2.37
N THR A 191 -6.39 13.47 -3.44
CA THR A 191 -7.07 12.75 -4.53
C THR A 191 -6.15 11.72 -5.18
N ALA A 192 -4.94 12.12 -5.59
CA ALA A 192 -4.02 11.23 -6.29
C ALA A 192 -3.58 10.04 -5.43
N THR A 193 -3.32 10.26 -4.13
CA THR A 193 -2.90 9.18 -3.24
C THR A 193 -4.03 8.22 -2.89
N ILE A 194 -5.28 8.68 -2.75
CA ILE A 194 -6.45 7.80 -2.57
C ILE A 194 -6.69 6.95 -3.82
N GLN A 195 -6.65 7.56 -5.01
CA GLN A 195 -6.83 6.86 -6.29
C GLN A 195 -5.75 5.78 -6.50
N GLU A 196 -4.51 6.09 -6.15
CA GLU A 196 -3.42 5.13 -6.22
C GLU A 196 -3.57 4.02 -5.17
N LEU A 197 -3.99 4.37 -3.95
CA LEU A 197 -4.23 3.41 -2.88
C LEU A 197 -5.33 2.41 -3.25
N VAL A 198 -6.49 2.85 -3.73
CA VAL A 198 -7.58 1.92 -4.13
C VAL A 198 -7.15 1.01 -5.27
N LYS A 199 -6.35 1.51 -6.22
CA LYS A 199 -5.83 0.69 -7.33
C LYS A 199 -4.94 -0.45 -6.86
N VAL A 200 -4.00 -0.18 -5.95
CA VAL A 200 -3.14 -1.24 -5.39
C VAL A 200 -3.93 -2.15 -4.45
N THR A 201 -4.93 -1.61 -3.74
CA THR A 201 -5.85 -2.38 -2.87
C THR A 201 -6.60 -3.44 -3.67
N MET A 202 -7.20 -3.04 -4.78
CA MET A 202 -7.91 -3.99 -5.67
C MET A 202 -6.95 -5.02 -6.25
N THR A 203 -5.73 -4.62 -6.63
CA THR A 203 -4.70 -5.57 -7.09
C THR A 203 -4.34 -6.59 -6.01
N GLY A 204 -4.15 -6.16 -4.76
CA GLY A 204 -3.88 -7.06 -3.65
C GLY A 204 -5.04 -8.01 -3.38
N TRP A 205 -6.27 -7.48 -3.35
CA TRP A 205 -7.49 -8.26 -3.12
C TRP A 205 -7.74 -9.32 -4.20
N GLU A 206 -7.67 -8.93 -5.47
CA GLU A 206 -7.93 -9.85 -6.58
C GLU A 206 -6.98 -11.05 -6.56
N ASN A 207 -5.73 -10.85 -6.13
CA ASN A 207 -4.76 -11.94 -6.02
C ASN A 207 -4.91 -12.73 -4.72
N PHE A 208 -5.31 -12.08 -3.61
CA PHE A 208 -5.53 -12.74 -2.33
C PHE A 208 -6.72 -13.72 -2.36
N LYS A 209 -7.86 -13.31 -2.93
CA LYS A 209 -9.10 -14.10 -2.86
C LYS A 209 -9.02 -15.46 -3.57
N TRP A 210 -8.10 -15.62 -4.53
CA TRP A 210 -7.92 -16.86 -5.29
C TRP A 210 -7.57 -18.07 -4.42
N PHE A 211 -6.97 -17.85 -3.26
CA PHE A 211 -6.53 -18.91 -2.36
C PHE A 211 -7.65 -19.44 -1.45
N PHE A 212 -8.82 -18.79 -1.44
CA PHE A 212 -9.93 -19.12 -0.55
C PHE A 212 -11.24 -19.35 -1.31
N LYS A 213 -11.19 -20.22 -2.32
CA LYS A 213 -12.39 -20.64 -3.06
C LYS A 213 -13.43 -21.23 -2.08
N PRO A 214 -14.73 -20.93 -2.28
CA PRO A 214 -15.81 -21.50 -1.47
C PRO A 214 -15.79 -23.04 -1.47
#